data_AF-A0A7X9J922-F1
#
_entry.id   AF-A0A7X9J922-F1
#
_cell.length_a   1.000
_cell.length_b   1.000
_cell.length_c   1.000
_cell.angle_alpha   90.00
_cell.angle_beta   90.00
_cell.angle_gamma   90.00
#
_symmetry.space_group_name_H-M   'P 1'
#
loop_
_entity.id
_entity.type
_entity.pdbx_description
1 polymer ?
#
loop_
_entity_poly.entity_id
_entity_poly.type
_entity_poly.pdbx_seq_one_letter_code
_entity_poly.pdbx_strand_id
1 'polypeptide(L)' 'MANHQIIHVDGLSKYYQVPVREAGLKASLKSLFKREYNEIKAVDQI' A
#
# COMPACT_ATOMS: atom_id res chain seq x y z
N MET A 1 18.99 24.89 25.54
CA MET A 1 18.62 24.54 24.15
C MET A 1 17.39 23.65 24.24
N ALA A 2 16.19 24.19 24.01
CA ALA A 2 14.95 23.43 24.15
C ALA A 2 14.61 22.74 22.82
N ASN A 3 14.43 21.41 22.84
CA ASN A 3 13.90 20.66 21.69
C ASN A 3 12.43 21.04 21.49
N HIS A 4 12.17 21.95 20.56
CA HIS A 4 10.81 22.28 20.13
C HIS A 4 10.39 21.33 19.01
N GLN A 5 9.57 20.34 19.34
CA GLN A 5 8.91 19.47 18.37
C GLN A 5 7.91 20.31 17.57
N ILE A 6 8.25 20.68 16.33
CA ILE A 6 7.41 21.52 15.47
C ILE A 6 6.18 20.75 14.95
N ILE A 7 6.24 19.41 14.94
CA ILE A 7 5.15 18.55 14.48
C ILE A 7 5.02 17.35 15.42
N HIS A 8 3.80 17.09 15.89
CA HIS A 8 3.40 15.88 16.62
C HIS A 8 2.51 15.03 15.73
N VAL A 9 2.82 13.75 15.58
CA VAL A 9 2.07 12.78 14.77
C VAL A 9 1.59 11.68 15.69
N ASP A 10 0.34 11.27 15.51
CA ASP A 10 -0.29 10.16 16.23
C ASP A 10 -1.21 9.42 15.27
N GLY A 11 -1.19 8.09 15.32
CA GLY A 11 -2.06 7.21 14.52
C GLY A 11 -1.82 7.23 13.01
N LEU A 12 -0.67 7.72 12.52
CA LEU A 12 -0.36 7.77 11.09
C LEU A 12 -0.24 6.34 10.54
N SER A 13 -0.93 6.09 9.44
CA SER A 13 -0.83 4.84 8.69
C SER A 13 -0.72 5.12 7.20
N LYS A 14 -0.03 4.24 6.47
CA LYS A 14 0.20 4.38 5.03
C LYS A 14 0.02 3.04 4.36
N TYR A 15 -0.65 3.03 3.22
CA TYR A 15 -0.90 1.84 2.42
C TYR A 15 -0.48 2.08 0.97
N TYR A 16 0.00 1.03 0.31
CA TYR A 16 0.31 1.03 -1.12
C TYR A 16 -0.46 -0.07 -1.83
N GLN A 17 -0.97 0.24 -3.02
CA GLN A 17 -1.61 -0.75 -3.89
C GLN A 17 -0.58 -1.34 -4.85
N VAL A 18 -0.39 -2.66 -4.78
CA VAL A 18 0.53 -3.41 -5.62
C VAL A 18 -0.27 -4.33 -6.53
N PRO A 19 -0.13 -4.23 -7.87
CA PRO A 19 -0.86 -5.12 -8.78
C PRO A 19 -0.46 -6.57 -8.56
N VAL A 20 -1.44 -7.46 -8.50
CA VAL A 20 -1.21 -8.90 -8.36
C VAL A 20 -0.60 -9.44 -9.66
N ARG A 21 0.50 -10.20 -9.56
CA ARG A 21 1.16 -10.84 -10.71
C ARG A 21 0.94 -12.34 -10.65
N GLU A 22 -0.20 -12.79 -11.16
CA GLU A 22 -0.44 -14.22 -11.38
C GLU A 22 0.11 -14.65 -12.75
N ALA A 23 0.86 -15.76 -12.76
CA ALA A 23 1.37 -16.34 -13.99
C ALA A 23 0.32 -17.23 -14.68
N GLY A 24 0.37 -17.28 -16.01
CA GLY A 24 -0.41 -18.20 -16.83
C GLY A 24 -1.49 -17.54 -17.69
N LEU A 25 -1.87 -18.23 -18.76
CA LEU A 25 -2.76 -17.70 -19.81
C LEU A 25 -4.13 -17.27 -19.28
N LYS A 26 -4.70 -18.04 -18.34
CA LYS A 26 -5.99 -17.69 -17.69
C LYS A 26 -5.89 -16.40 -16.86
N ALA A 27 -4.77 -16.20 -16.17
CA ALA A 27 -4.51 -14.98 -15.40
C ALA A 27 -4.33 -13.77 -16.31
N SER A 28 -3.66 -13.93 -17.46
CA SER A 28 -3.51 -12.86 -18.45
C SER A 28 -4.86 -12.41 -19.02
N LEU A 29 -5.72 -13.37 -19.41
CA LEU A 29 -7.06 -13.06 -19.89
C LEU A 29 -7.91 -12.36 -18.81
N LYS A 30 -7.88 -12.84 -17.57
CA LYS A 30 -8.57 -12.20 -16.42
C LYS A 30 -8.07 -10.77 -16.20
N SER A 31 -6.77 -10.53 -16.29
CA SER A 31 -6.15 -9.21 -16.05
C SER A 31 -6.59 -8.12 -17.04
N LEU A 32 -7.04 -8.50 -18.25
CA LEU A 32 -7.55 -7.56 -19.25
C LEU A 32 -8.94 -7.01 -18.88
N PHE A 33 -9.73 -7.78 -18.13
CA PHE A 33 -11.11 -7.40 -17.77
C PHE A 33 -11.24 -7.02 -16.29
N LYS A 34 -10.39 -7.55 -15.41
CA LYS A 34 -10.43 -7.29 -13.97
C LYS A 34 -9.00 -7.24 -13.42
N ARG A 35 -8.53 -6.02 -13.18
CA ARG A 35 -7.22 -5.76 -12.59
C ARG A 35 -7.29 -5.91 -11.08
N GLU A 36 -6.44 -6.76 -10.51
CA GLU A 36 -6.41 -7.07 -9.08
C GLU A 36 -5.20 -6.41 -8.41
N TYR A 37 -5.40 -5.92 -7.20
CA TYR A 37 -4.37 -5.25 -6.40
C TYR A 37 -4.38 -5.81 -4.97
N ASN A 38 -3.19 -5.89 -4.38
CA ASN A 38 -2.99 -6.13 -2.96
C ASN A 38 -2.66 -4.81 -2.27
N GLU A 39 -3.19 -4.62 -1.06
CA GLU A 39 -2.82 -3.51 -0.21
C GLU A 39 -1.68 -3.90 0.73
N ILE A 40 -0.62 -3.11 0.70
CA ILE A 40 0.55 -3.27 1.56
C ILE A 40 0.56 -2.14 2.58
N LYS A 41 0.46 -2.48 3.86
CA LYS A 41 0.60 -1.54 4.98
C LYS A 41 2.07 -1.17 5.15
N ALA A 42 2.42 0.06 4.81
CA ALA A 42 3.78 0.59 4.86
C ALA A 42 4.10 1.35 6.15
N VAL A 43 3.08 1.94 6.77
CA VAL A 43 3.17 2.58 8.08
C VAL A 43 1.92 2.17 8.85
N ASP A 44 2.09 1.85 10.13
CA ASP A 44 1.01 1.37 10.98
C ASP A 44 1.02 2.07 12.34
N GLN A 45 0.04 2.94 12.56
CA GLN A 45 -0.27 3.57 13.84
C GLN A 45 0.96 4.17 14.57
N ILE A 46 1.69 5.05 13.89
CA ILE A 46 2.81 5.82 14.49
C ILE A 46 2.48 7.28 14.74
#